data_AF-A0A5K3FYA9-F1
#
_entry.id   AF-A0A5K3FYA9-F1
#
_cell.length_a   1.000
_cell.length_b   1.000
_cell.length_c   1.000
_cell.angle_alpha   90.00
_cell.angle_beta   90.00
_cell.angle_gamma   90.00
#
_symmetry.space_group_name_H-M   'P 1'
#
loop_
_entity.id
_entity.type
_entity.pdbx_description
1 polymer ?
#
loop_
_entity_poly.entity_id
_entity_poly.type
_entity_poly.pdbx_seq_one_letter_code
_entity_poly.pdbx_strand_id
1 'polypeptide(L)'
;MDWRSLTQVKEMGIVLYDCPALVSDLSKIIGAFRVASEPDTVLPIHWSSKLKTRYNRTNPMRLLLNGIPASVYLTMSPPPFKPPGREDDLEAILHVIGEARSFIYVSVMEFEAAIRTYSEAPEKYWPILTNALVQASMEHGVEVRILVSRWRHTSPKMHNYMRSLRALNGVNNAHLRIRFFVVPTSTPEQESIPFSRVNHNKYMVTDRTLYIGTSNWSGDYFLNTGGAGIVINYEDDTIGSSGEATLRRQLQDIFHRDWNSAYTDEL
;
A
#
# COMPACT_ATOMS: atom_id res chain seq x y z
N MET A 1 15.88 10.82 2.57
CA MET A 1 14.57 11.49 2.65
C MET A 1 14.79 12.98 2.43
N ASP A 2 14.07 13.60 1.50
CA ASP A 2 14.14 15.05 1.28
C ASP A 2 13.41 15.77 2.42
N TRP A 3 14.06 16.64 3.17
CA TRP A 3 13.47 17.32 4.32
C TRP A 3 12.22 18.15 3.96
N ARG A 4 12.11 18.59 2.69
CA ARG A 4 10.94 19.30 2.18
C ARG A 4 9.70 18.41 2.21
N SER A 5 9.85 17.10 2.01
CA SER A 5 8.73 16.16 2.06
C SER A 5 7.99 16.20 3.40
N LEU A 6 8.68 16.47 4.51
CA LEU A 6 8.09 16.51 5.85
C LEU A 6 7.03 17.61 6.03
N THR A 7 7.12 18.69 5.25
CA THR A 7 6.15 19.81 5.32
C THR A 7 5.28 19.93 4.08
N GLN A 8 5.69 19.28 2.99
CA GLN A 8 5.09 19.45 1.67
C GLN A 8 4.35 18.23 1.15
N VAL A 9 4.59 17.05 1.72
CA VAL A 9 4.03 15.78 1.28
C VAL A 9 3.33 15.12 2.46
N LYS A 10 2.10 14.66 2.24
CA LYS A 10 1.39 13.87 3.23
C LYS A 10 1.80 12.41 3.07
N GLU A 11 2.59 11.92 4.01
CA GLU A 11 3.07 10.54 4.08
C GLU A 11 2.32 9.75 5.17
N MET A 12 2.47 8.43 5.15
CA MET A 12 1.99 7.53 6.19
C MET A 12 3.10 6.57 6.61
N GLY A 13 3.21 6.32 7.90
CA GLY A 13 4.18 5.39 8.45
C GLY A 13 3.72 4.81 9.78
N ILE A 14 4.43 3.80 10.25
CA ILE A 14 4.23 3.19 11.56
C ILE A 14 5.53 3.34 12.34
N VAL A 15 5.40 3.65 13.63
CA VAL A 15 6.51 3.60 14.58
C VAL A 15 6.29 2.43 15.51
N LEU A 16 7.29 1.57 15.62
CA LEU A 16 7.27 0.39 16.49
C LEU A 16 8.48 0.46 17.41
N TYR A 17 8.24 0.32 18.71
CA TYR A 17 9.29 0.35 19.74
C TYR A 17 9.60 -1.09 20.19
N ASP A 18 10.85 -1.33 20.57
CA ASP A 18 11.32 -2.59 21.16
C ASP A 18 10.96 -3.86 20.36
N CYS A 19 11.03 -3.78 19.03
CA CYS A 19 10.71 -4.87 18.10
C CYS A 19 11.94 -5.43 17.37
N PRO A 20 12.94 -6.03 18.08
CA PRO A 20 14.20 -6.45 17.46
C PRO A 20 14.04 -7.53 16.38
N ALA A 21 13.04 -8.41 16.52
CA ALA A 21 12.75 -9.44 15.51
C ALA A 21 12.34 -8.82 14.16
N LEU A 22 11.47 -7.80 14.20
CA LEU A 22 11.03 -7.10 13.00
C LEU A 22 12.16 -6.27 12.39
N VAL A 23 12.95 -5.58 13.21
CA VAL A 23 14.13 -4.82 12.75
C VAL A 23 15.16 -5.73 12.07
N SER A 24 15.43 -6.89 12.66
CA SER A 24 16.31 -7.91 12.07
C SER A 24 15.80 -8.38 10.71
N ASP A 25 14.48 -8.62 10.59
CA ASP A 25 13.89 -9.08 9.35
C ASP A 25 13.82 -7.98 8.26
N LEU A 26 13.54 -6.74 8.65
CA LEU A 26 13.59 -5.57 7.77
C LEU A 26 15.00 -5.32 7.23
N SER A 27 16.02 -5.52 8.06
CA SER A 27 17.43 -5.39 7.65
C SER A 27 17.80 -6.34 6.50
N LYS A 28 17.10 -7.48 6.37
CA LYS A 28 17.29 -8.39 5.24
C LYS A 28 16.73 -7.85 3.93
N ILE A 29 15.63 -7.08 3.96
CA ILE A 29 15.10 -6.41 2.76
C ILE A 29 16.09 -5.35 2.29
N ILE A 30 16.63 -4.54 3.22
CA ILE A 30 17.67 -3.54 2.92
C ILE A 30 18.91 -4.23 2.34
N GLY A 31 19.36 -5.33 2.94
CA GLY A 31 20.48 -6.12 2.44
C GLY A 31 20.22 -6.74 1.07
N ALA A 32 18.99 -7.19 0.79
CA ALA A 32 18.62 -7.73 -0.50
C ALA A 32 18.65 -6.68 -1.61
N PHE A 33 18.12 -5.47 -1.36
CA PHE A 33 18.25 -4.36 -2.29
C PHE A 33 19.69 -3.93 -2.51
N ARG A 34 20.53 -3.97 -1.46
CA ARG A 34 21.95 -3.68 -1.60
C ARG A 34 22.62 -4.63 -2.59
N VAL A 35 22.42 -5.95 -2.43
CA VAL A 35 22.95 -6.95 -3.37
C VAL A 35 22.39 -6.72 -4.77
N ALA A 36 21.07 -6.51 -4.90
CA ALA A 36 20.43 -6.28 -6.20
C ALA A 36 20.94 -5.00 -6.91
N SER A 37 21.48 -4.03 -6.17
CA SER A 37 22.07 -2.80 -6.71
C SER A 37 23.54 -2.90 -7.11
N GLU A 38 24.22 -4.02 -6.84
CA GLU A 38 25.62 -4.21 -7.20
C GLU A 38 25.77 -4.35 -8.74
N PRO A 39 26.76 -3.68 -9.38
CA PRO A 39 26.92 -3.67 -10.83
C PRO A 39 27.08 -5.06 -11.48
N ASP A 40 27.68 -5.99 -10.75
CA ASP A 40 28.01 -7.34 -11.24
C ASP A 40 26.89 -8.36 -10.96
N THR A 41 25.75 -7.92 -10.41
CA THR A 41 24.64 -8.81 -10.08
C THR A 41 23.92 -9.28 -11.34
N VAL A 42 23.85 -10.60 -11.51
CA VAL A 42 23.12 -11.26 -12.61
C VAL A 42 21.93 -12.04 -12.04
N LEU A 43 20.79 -11.99 -12.74
CA LEU A 43 19.60 -12.76 -12.40
C LEU A 43 19.69 -14.19 -12.96
N PRO A 44 19.26 -15.23 -12.20
CA PRO A 44 18.71 -15.16 -10.84
C PRO A 44 19.79 -14.98 -9.76
N ILE A 45 19.50 -14.19 -8.73
CA ILE A 45 20.45 -13.89 -7.64
C ILE A 45 20.63 -15.12 -6.74
N HIS A 46 21.89 -15.47 -6.46
CA HIS A 46 22.25 -16.47 -5.46
C HIS A 46 22.29 -15.86 -4.05
N TRP A 47 21.17 -15.99 -3.32
CA TRP A 47 21.01 -15.36 -2.01
C TRP A 47 21.80 -16.03 -0.88
N SER A 48 22.57 -15.23 -0.14
CA SER A 48 23.17 -15.62 1.14
C SER A 48 22.10 -16.06 2.14
N SER A 49 22.42 -17.07 2.97
CA SER A 49 21.52 -17.54 4.04
C SER A 49 21.13 -16.42 5.02
N LYS A 50 21.98 -15.40 5.19
CA LYS A 50 21.71 -14.24 6.04
C LYS A 50 20.50 -13.40 5.59
N LEU A 51 20.18 -13.40 4.29
CA LEU A 51 19.08 -12.62 3.71
C LEU A 51 17.78 -13.43 3.60
N LYS A 52 17.83 -14.75 3.84
CA LYS A 52 16.63 -15.59 3.84
C LYS A 52 15.79 -15.29 5.09
N THR A 53 14.48 -15.44 4.96
CA THR A 53 13.55 -15.31 6.08
C THR A 53 12.63 -16.51 6.18
N ARG A 54 12.19 -16.81 7.41
CA ARG A 54 11.10 -17.74 7.65
C ARG A 54 9.74 -17.05 7.71
N TYR A 55 9.73 -15.72 7.74
CA TYR A 55 8.53 -14.92 7.98
C TYR A 55 7.85 -14.54 6.68
N ASN A 56 6.59 -14.96 6.55
CA ASN A 56 5.72 -14.74 5.40
C ASN A 56 4.27 -14.91 5.82
N ARG A 57 3.31 -14.91 4.87
CA ARG A 57 1.89 -14.98 5.21
C ARG A 57 1.49 -16.27 5.96
N THR A 58 2.14 -17.40 5.68
CA THR A 58 1.80 -18.69 6.32
C THR A 58 2.57 -18.92 7.63
N ASN A 59 3.68 -18.21 7.84
CA ASN A 59 4.45 -18.23 9.07
C ASN A 59 4.80 -16.79 9.54
N PRO A 60 3.81 -16.00 9.96
CA PRO A 60 4.03 -14.61 10.37
C PRO A 60 4.76 -14.52 11.72
N MET A 61 5.43 -13.41 11.99
CA MET A 61 5.90 -13.06 13.33
C MET A 61 4.70 -12.86 14.25
N ARG A 62 4.75 -13.45 15.44
CA ARG A 62 3.79 -13.16 16.53
C ARG A 62 4.39 -12.09 17.41
N LEU A 63 3.81 -10.89 17.38
CA LEU A 63 4.23 -9.72 18.13
C LEU A 63 3.11 -9.26 19.04
N LEU A 64 3.46 -8.55 20.11
CA LEU A 64 2.50 -7.85 20.95
C LEU A 64 2.55 -6.36 20.60
N LEU A 65 1.58 -5.88 19.83
CA LEU A 65 1.50 -4.49 19.38
C LEU A 65 0.42 -3.77 20.18
N ASN A 66 0.77 -2.68 20.86
CA ASN A 66 -0.13 -1.95 21.77
C ASN A 66 -0.77 -2.88 22.82
N GLY A 67 -0.04 -3.90 23.28
CA GLY A 67 -0.56 -4.89 24.23
C GLY A 67 -1.51 -5.94 23.63
N ILE A 68 -1.65 -6.00 22.30
CA ILE A 68 -2.57 -6.93 21.60
C ILE A 68 -1.78 -7.88 20.71
N PRO A 69 -2.03 -9.20 20.77
CA PRO A 69 -1.39 -10.16 19.87
C PRO A 69 -1.69 -9.86 18.40
N ALA A 70 -0.63 -9.80 17.60
CA ALA A 70 -0.68 -9.54 16.18
C ALA A 70 0.25 -10.46 15.39
N SER A 71 -0.21 -10.85 14.22
CA SER A 71 0.60 -11.49 13.17
C SER A 71 1.17 -10.43 12.24
N VAL A 72 2.49 -10.42 12.08
CA VAL A 72 3.21 -9.44 11.28
C VAL A 72 4.16 -10.12 10.30
N TYR A 73 4.17 -9.66 9.05
CA TYR A 73 5.20 -10.05 8.09
C TYR A 73 5.51 -8.88 7.15
N LEU A 74 6.72 -8.91 6.59
CA LEU A 74 7.16 -7.93 5.60
C LEU A 74 7.16 -8.55 4.21
N THR A 75 6.87 -7.71 3.23
CA THR A 75 6.74 -8.06 1.81
C THR A 75 7.81 -7.33 1.00
N MET A 76 8.09 -7.82 -0.21
CA MET A 76 9.08 -7.20 -1.10
C MET A 76 8.70 -7.39 -2.57
N SER A 77 8.96 -6.36 -3.37
CA SER A 77 8.91 -6.36 -4.84
C SER A 77 10.25 -5.88 -5.42
N PRO A 78 10.54 -6.19 -6.70
CA PRO A 78 9.83 -7.14 -7.55
C PRO A 78 10.22 -8.60 -7.23
N PRO A 79 9.44 -9.59 -7.69
CA PRO A 79 9.71 -11.02 -7.43
C PRO A 79 11.17 -11.47 -7.68
N PRO A 80 11.88 -11.01 -8.74
CA PRO A 80 13.27 -11.39 -8.97
C PRO A 80 14.25 -10.94 -7.89
N PHE A 81 13.92 -9.89 -7.12
CA PHE A 81 14.78 -9.35 -6.04
C PHE A 81 14.43 -9.92 -4.67
N LYS A 82 13.50 -10.88 -4.62
CA LYS A 82 12.99 -11.46 -3.38
C LYS A 82 13.85 -12.63 -2.91
N PRO A 83 14.50 -12.55 -1.73
CA PRO A 83 15.18 -13.71 -1.16
C PRO A 83 14.20 -14.84 -0.80
N PRO A 84 14.67 -16.10 -0.74
CA PRO A 84 13.83 -17.22 -0.34
C PRO A 84 13.10 -17.01 0.98
N GLY A 85 11.82 -17.35 0.96
CA GLY A 85 10.91 -17.27 2.10
C GLY A 85 10.25 -15.90 2.32
N ARG A 86 10.72 -14.82 1.68
CA ARG A 86 10.05 -13.51 1.74
C ARG A 86 8.73 -13.56 0.96
N GLU A 87 7.71 -12.90 1.49
CA GLU A 87 6.40 -12.76 0.82
C GLU A 87 6.48 -11.78 -0.35
N ASP A 88 5.79 -12.10 -1.45
CA ASP A 88 5.67 -11.18 -2.58
C ASP A 88 4.66 -10.07 -2.26
N ASP A 89 4.98 -8.83 -2.64
CA ASP A 89 4.17 -7.65 -2.30
C ASP A 89 2.77 -7.67 -2.93
N LEU A 90 2.69 -8.06 -4.21
CA LEU A 90 1.41 -8.16 -4.92
C LEU A 90 0.55 -9.29 -4.34
N GLU A 91 1.15 -10.46 -4.13
CA GLU A 91 0.46 -11.63 -3.55
C GLU A 91 -0.07 -11.34 -2.14
N ALA A 92 0.67 -10.57 -1.35
CA ALA A 92 0.21 -10.13 -0.04
C ALA A 92 -1.00 -9.20 -0.13
N ILE A 93 -0.97 -8.19 -1.01
CA ILE A 93 -2.12 -7.28 -1.21
C ILE A 93 -3.34 -8.06 -1.67
N LEU A 94 -3.19 -8.95 -2.65
CA LEU A 94 -4.28 -9.79 -3.16
C LEU A 94 -4.87 -10.68 -2.07
N HIS A 95 -4.02 -11.28 -1.24
CA HIS A 95 -4.47 -12.08 -0.11
C HIS A 95 -5.26 -11.23 0.90
N VAL A 96 -4.79 -10.02 1.22
CA VAL A 96 -5.50 -9.13 2.16
C VAL A 96 -6.86 -8.68 1.59
N ILE A 97 -6.95 -8.44 0.28
CA ILE A 97 -8.24 -8.17 -0.39
C ILE A 97 -9.17 -9.39 -0.28
N GLY A 98 -8.67 -10.59 -0.56
CA GLY A 98 -9.46 -11.82 -0.54
C GLY A 98 -9.96 -12.23 0.84
N GLU A 99 -9.26 -11.84 1.92
CA GLU A 99 -9.65 -12.14 3.30
C GLU A 99 -10.62 -11.11 3.91
N ALA A 100 -10.84 -9.97 3.25
CA ALA A 100 -11.75 -8.94 3.73
C ALA A 100 -13.20 -9.43 3.72
N ARG A 101 -13.98 -9.08 4.74
CA ARG A 101 -15.37 -9.55 4.89
C ARG A 101 -16.40 -8.44 4.86
N SER A 102 -16.03 -7.25 5.32
CA SER A 102 -16.99 -6.13 5.37
C SER A 102 -16.54 -4.92 4.59
N PHE A 103 -15.26 -4.56 4.65
CA PHE A 103 -14.77 -3.41 3.89
C PHE A 103 -13.29 -3.53 3.50
N ILE A 104 -12.94 -2.82 2.43
CA ILE A 104 -11.58 -2.59 1.95
C ILE A 104 -11.44 -1.09 1.66
N TYR A 105 -10.60 -0.41 2.43
CA TYR A 105 -10.30 0.99 2.26
C TYR A 105 -8.85 1.17 1.80
N VAL A 106 -8.67 1.79 0.63
CA VAL A 106 -7.38 1.96 -0.03
C VAL A 106 -7.06 3.43 -0.14
N SER A 107 -5.87 3.86 0.29
CA SER A 107 -5.36 5.21 0.02
C SER A 107 -4.01 5.11 -0.68
N VAL A 108 -3.95 5.62 -1.91
CA VAL A 108 -2.77 5.54 -2.77
C VAL A 108 -2.58 6.83 -3.55
N MET A 109 -1.32 7.14 -3.85
CA MET A 109 -1.00 8.29 -4.70
C MET A 109 -1.45 8.05 -6.15
N GLU A 110 -1.15 6.87 -6.71
CA GLU A 110 -1.53 6.50 -8.08
C GLU A 110 -2.11 5.08 -8.12
N PHE A 111 -3.13 4.89 -8.96
CA PHE A 111 -3.73 3.59 -9.25
C PHE A 111 -4.13 3.52 -10.72
N GLU A 112 -3.55 2.57 -11.47
CA GLU A 112 -3.88 2.31 -12.87
C GLU A 112 -3.88 0.81 -13.18
N ALA A 113 -4.77 0.37 -14.07
CA ALA A 113 -4.80 -0.99 -14.60
C ALA A 113 -3.77 -1.20 -15.74
N ALA A 114 -2.55 -0.70 -15.56
CA ALA A 114 -1.51 -0.72 -16.60
C ALA A 114 -0.11 -0.94 -16.00
N ILE A 115 0.78 -1.51 -16.80
CA ILE A 115 2.22 -1.46 -16.58
C ILE A 115 2.73 -0.22 -17.31
N ARG A 116 3.16 0.79 -16.53
CA ARG A 116 3.80 1.97 -17.11
C ARG A 116 5.18 1.62 -17.65
N THR A 117 5.56 2.33 -18.69
CA THR A 117 6.86 2.20 -19.34
C THR A 117 7.51 3.56 -19.41
N TYR A 118 8.79 3.60 -19.07
CA TYR A 118 9.63 4.80 -19.10
C TYR A 118 10.49 4.86 -20.37
N SER A 119 10.20 3.99 -21.34
CA SER A 119 10.76 4.00 -22.70
C SER A 119 9.64 4.23 -23.71
N GLU A 120 9.98 4.32 -25.00
CA GLU A 120 9.02 4.48 -26.11
C GLU A 120 8.08 3.27 -26.32
N ALA A 121 8.22 2.21 -25.52
CA ALA A 121 7.32 1.07 -25.59
C ALA A 121 5.88 1.46 -25.22
N PRO A 122 4.86 0.76 -25.75
CA PRO A 122 3.48 0.96 -25.34
C PRO A 122 3.21 0.40 -23.93
N GLU A 123 2.35 1.07 -23.18
CA GLU A 123 1.80 0.58 -21.91
C GLU A 123 1.04 -0.74 -22.12
N LYS A 124 1.15 -1.67 -21.16
CA LYS A 124 0.45 -2.96 -21.22
C LYS A 124 -0.68 -2.99 -20.20
N TYR A 125 -1.83 -3.58 -20.57
CA TYR A 125 -2.95 -3.77 -19.65
C TYR A 125 -2.58 -4.71 -18.50
N TRP A 126 -2.93 -4.32 -17.27
CA TRP A 126 -2.61 -5.05 -16.05
C TRP A 126 -3.70 -4.81 -15.00
N PRO A 127 -4.78 -5.63 -14.97
CA PRO A 127 -5.95 -5.34 -14.14
C PRO A 127 -5.97 -6.07 -12.80
N ILE A 128 -4.85 -6.65 -12.36
CA ILE A 128 -4.84 -7.63 -11.27
C ILE A 128 -5.49 -7.09 -9.98
N LEU A 129 -5.06 -5.90 -9.53
CA LEU A 129 -5.65 -5.26 -8.34
C LEU A 129 -7.07 -4.76 -8.58
N THR A 130 -7.38 -4.31 -9.80
CA THR A 130 -8.74 -3.89 -10.19
C THR A 130 -9.72 -5.04 -10.07
N ASN A 131 -9.37 -6.18 -10.66
CA ASN A 131 -10.20 -7.38 -10.65
C ASN A 131 -10.44 -7.85 -9.23
N ALA A 132 -9.40 -7.88 -8.39
CA ALA A 132 -9.53 -8.29 -7.00
C ALA A 132 -10.50 -7.39 -6.20
N LEU A 133 -10.38 -6.07 -6.33
CA LEU A 133 -11.28 -5.13 -5.66
C LEU A 133 -12.72 -5.19 -6.17
N VAL A 134 -12.89 -5.25 -7.50
CA VAL A 134 -14.21 -5.36 -8.13
C VAL A 134 -14.88 -6.67 -7.73
N GLN A 135 -14.14 -7.78 -7.75
CA GLN A 135 -14.62 -9.09 -7.33
C GLN A 135 -15.04 -9.08 -5.85
N ALA A 136 -14.22 -8.53 -4.97
CA ALA A 136 -14.56 -8.40 -3.55
C ALA A 136 -15.88 -7.63 -3.34
N SER A 137 -16.11 -6.56 -4.10
CA SER A 137 -17.35 -5.79 -3.97
C SER A 137 -18.55 -6.47 -4.61
N MET A 138 -18.41 -6.96 -5.85
CA MET A 138 -19.52 -7.51 -6.64
C MET A 138 -19.94 -8.92 -6.23
N GLU A 139 -18.99 -9.77 -5.81
CA GLU A 139 -19.26 -11.18 -5.53
C GLU A 139 -19.34 -11.48 -4.03
N HIS A 140 -18.73 -10.63 -3.19
CA HIS A 140 -18.67 -10.86 -1.74
C HIS A 140 -19.34 -9.75 -0.93
N GLY A 141 -19.91 -8.73 -1.59
CA GLY A 141 -20.63 -7.63 -0.92
C GLY A 141 -19.74 -6.75 -0.05
N VAL A 142 -18.43 -6.79 -0.25
CA VAL A 142 -17.47 -5.99 0.52
C VAL A 142 -17.54 -4.53 0.08
N GLU A 143 -17.63 -3.62 1.05
CA GLU A 143 -17.56 -2.19 0.77
C GLU A 143 -16.14 -1.80 0.36
N VAL A 144 -15.97 -1.29 -0.86
CA VAL A 144 -14.68 -0.80 -1.36
C VAL A 144 -14.69 0.72 -1.42
N ARG A 145 -13.74 1.36 -0.73
CA ARG A 145 -13.49 2.80 -0.83
C ARG A 145 -12.06 3.05 -1.27
N ILE A 146 -11.88 3.80 -2.35
CA ILE A 146 -10.58 4.12 -2.92
C ILE A 146 -10.36 5.63 -2.86
N LEU A 147 -9.34 6.06 -2.12
CA LEU A 147 -8.93 7.44 -2.00
C LEU A 147 -7.63 7.66 -2.78
N VAL A 148 -7.71 8.32 -3.93
CA VAL A 148 -6.56 8.53 -4.82
C VAL A 148 -6.07 9.98 -4.75
N SER A 149 -4.76 10.21 -4.73
CA SER A 149 -4.24 11.57 -4.71
C SER A 149 -4.51 12.30 -6.02
N ARG A 150 -4.97 13.55 -5.93
CA ARG A 150 -5.07 14.49 -7.04
C ARG A 150 -4.20 15.71 -6.76
N TRP A 151 -3.26 15.94 -7.66
CA TRP A 151 -2.18 16.92 -7.57
C TRP A 151 -1.75 17.36 -8.98
N ARG A 152 -0.85 18.34 -9.09
CA ARG A 152 -0.46 18.96 -10.37
C ARG A 152 0.08 17.97 -11.43
N HIS A 153 0.69 16.88 -11.00
CA HIS A 153 1.28 15.88 -11.89
C HIS A 153 0.36 14.68 -12.16
N THR A 154 -0.90 14.75 -11.75
CA THR A 154 -1.86 13.66 -11.96
C THR A 154 -2.16 13.49 -13.45
N SER A 155 -1.94 12.29 -13.97
CA SER A 155 -2.27 11.96 -15.36
C SER A 155 -3.78 12.10 -15.63
N PRO A 156 -4.20 12.68 -16.77
CA PRO A 156 -5.58 12.61 -17.24
C PRO A 156 -6.07 11.16 -17.44
N LYS A 157 -5.17 10.23 -17.77
CA LYS A 157 -5.50 8.80 -17.91
C LYS A 157 -6.02 8.22 -16.59
N MET A 158 -5.36 8.53 -15.49
CA MET A 158 -5.77 8.11 -14.15
C MET A 158 -7.16 8.62 -13.80
N HIS A 159 -7.49 9.87 -14.18
CA HIS A 159 -8.84 10.43 -13.97
C HIS A 159 -9.91 9.65 -14.73
N ASN A 160 -9.66 9.34 -16.00
CA ASN A 160 -10.60 8.56 -16.82
C ASN A 160 -10.74 7.13 -16.28
N TYR A 161 -9.63 6.52 -15.86
CA TYR A 161 -9.62 5.19 -15.28
C TYR A 161 -10.43 5.14 -13.97
N MET A 162 -10.22 6.08 -13.03
CA MET A 162 -11.02 6.15 -11.81
C MET A 162 -12.51 6.37 -12.08
N ARG A 163 -12.88 7.19 -13.08
CA ARG A 163 -14.28 7.32 -13.51
C ARG A 163 -14.86 6.00 -14.04
N SER A 164 -14.09 5.27 -14.84
CA SER A 164 -14.52 3.98 -15.38
C SER A 164 -14.73 2.93 -14.29
N LEU A 165 -13.84 2.88 -13.29
CA LEU A 165 -13.95 1.96 -12.17
C LEU A 165 -15.12 2.30 -11.26
N ARG A 166 -15.33 3.60 -10.98
CA ARG A 166 -16.48 4.08 -10.20
C ARG A 166 -17.82 3.73 -10.86
N ALA A 167 -17.89 3.69 -12.18
CA ALA A 167 -19.12 3.35 -12.90
C ALA A 167 -19.63 1.94 -12.60
N LEU A 168 -18.80 1.06 -12.01
CA LEU A 168 -19.23 -0.27 -11.55
C LEU A 168 -20.02 -0.24 -10.23
N ASN A 169 -20.05 0.89 -9.52
CA ASN A 169 -20.84 1.03 -8.31
C ASN A 169 -22.33 0.76 -8.59
N GLY A 170 -22.97 -0.08 -7.79
CA GLY A 170 -24.36 -0.51 -7.96
C GLY A 170 -24.55 -1.66 -8.95
N VAL A 171 -23.57 -2.00 -9.78
CA VAL A 171 -23.62 -3.21 -10.62
C VAL A 171 -23.55 -4.42 -9.71
N ASN A 172 -24.54 -5.31 -9.79
CA ASN A 172 -24.68 -6.46 -8.88
C ASN A 172 -24.62 -6.09 -7.39
N ASN A 173 -25.21 -4.94 -7.01
CA ASN A 173 -25.14 -4.39 -5.65
C ASN A 173 -23.71 -4.06 -5.16
N ALA A 174 -22.74 -3.86 -6.06
CA ALA A 174 -21.41 -3.44 -5.67
C ALA A 174 -21.45 -2.11 -4.89
N HIS A 175 -20.64 -2.05 -3.84
CA HIS A 175 -20.41 -0.86 -3.04
C HIS A 175 -18.99 -0.36 -3.27
N LEU A 176 -18.77 0.25 -4.43
CA LEU A 176 -17.45 0.72 -4.87
C LEU A 176 -17.48 2.24 -4.99
N ARG A 177 -16.87 2.94 -4.03
CA ARG A 177 -16.77 4.40 -4.04
C ARG A 177 -15.34 4.84 -4.24
N ILE A 178 -15.16 5.92 -5.00
CA ILE A 178 -13.86 6.50 -5.26
C ILE A 178 -13.93 8.00 -4.98
N ARG A 179 -12.92 8.53 -4.29
CA ARG A 179 -12.74 9.97 -4.09
C ARG A 179 -11.33 10.37 -4.47
N PHE A 180 -11.18 11.60 -4.94
CA PHE A 180 -9.87 12.23 -5.03
C PHE A 180 -9.55 12.95 -3.73
N PHE A 181 -8.29 12.91 -3.30
CA PHE A 181 -7.78 13.69 -2.18
C PHE A 181 -6.80 14.75 -2.70
N VAL A 182 -7.01 16.01 -2.34
CA VAL A 182 -6.16 17.13 -2.74
C VAL A 182 -5.49 17.71 -1.49
N VAL A 183 -4.16 17.71 -1.43
CA VAL A 183 -3.48 18.46 -0.37
C VAL A 183 -3.65 19.96 -0.66
N PRO A 184 -4.24 20.74 0.26
CA PRO A 184 -4.53 22.14 -0.01
C PRO A 184 -3.24 22.94 -0.22
N THR A 185 -3.31 23.98 -1.04
CA THR A 185 -2.21 24.94 -1.24
C THR A 185 -2.72 26.31 -0.81
N SER A 186 -2.04 26.95 0.13
CA SER A 186 -2.50 28.20 0.75
C SER A 186 -1.68 29.41 0.34
N THR A 187 -0.51 29.22 -0.24
CA THR A 187 0.36 30.32 -0.69
C THR A 187 0.98 30.04 -2.06
N PRO A 188 1.32 31.08 -2.85
CA PRO A 188 2.04 30.93 -4.13
C PRO A 188 3.39 30.21 -3.96
N GLU A 189 4.06 30.40 -2.83
CA GLU A 189 5.34 29.73 -2.54
C GLU A 189 5.14 28.22 -2.44
N GLN A 190 4.09 27.76 -1.75
CA GLN A 190 3.76 26.33 -1.69
C GLN A 190 3.46 25.75 -3.07
N GLU A 191 2.74 26.50 -3.92
CA GLU A 191 2.42 26.08 -5.29
C GLU A 191 3.65 25.98 -6.19
N SER A 192 4.65 26.82 -5.94
CA SER A 192 5.87 26.88 -6.74
C SER A 192 6.82 25.69 -6.54
N ILE A 193 6.68 24.93 -5.43
CA ILE A 193 7.57 23.82 -5.09
C ILE A 193 7.25 22.62 -5.99
N PRO A 194 8.17 22.16 -6.86
CA PRO A 194 7.91 21.01 -7.72
C PRO A 194 7.70 19.72 -6.93
N PHE A 195 6.83 18.86 -7.43
CA PHE A 195 6.54 17.54 -6.85
C PHE A 195 6.08 17.58 -5.37
N SER A 196 5.43 18.67 -4.96
CA SER A 196 4.88 18.87 -3.62
C SER A 196 3.36 18.79 -3.60
N ARG A 197 2.76 19.01 -2.41
CA ARG A 197 1.31 19.09 -2.18
C ARG A 197 0.59 17.86 -2.71
N VAL A 198 1.06 16.69 -2.26
CA VAL A 198 0.56 15.40 -2.69
C VAL A 198 0.33 14.49 -1.49
N ASN A 199 -0.73 13.69 -1.55
CA ASN A 199 -0.94 12.58 -0.63
C ASN A 199 -0.17 11.38 -1.17
N HIS A 200 1.00 11.11 -0.59
CA HIS A 200 1.98 10.16 -1.09
C HIS A 200 1.97 8.81 -0.34
N ASN A 201 0.96 8.58 0.49
CA ASN A 201 0.78 7.29 1.15
C ASN A 201 0.39 6.16 0.16
N LYS A 202 0.67 4.92 0.55
CA LYS A 202 0.13 3.71 -0.07
C LYS A 202 -0.22 2.72 1.03
N TYR A 203 -1.49 2.65 1.38
CA TYR A 203 -1.98 1.71 2.39
C TYR A 203 -3.35 1.16 2.03
N MET A 204 -3.65 0.03 2.66
CA MET A 204 -4.97 -0.58 2.64
C MET A 204 -5.33 -1.01 4.07
N VAL A 205 -6.58 -0.81 4.45
CA VAL A 205 -7.13 -1.31 5.71
C VAL A 205 -8.44 -2.02 5.44
N THR A 206 -8.56 -3.22 5.99
CA THR A 206 -9.78 -4.04 5.97
C THR A 206 -10.29 -4.22 7.39
N ASP A 207 -11.39 -4.95 7.55
CA ASP A 207 -11.93 -5.30 8.87
C ASP A 207 -10.99 -6.15 9.74
N ARG A 208 -9.97 -6.77 9.14
CA ARG A 208 -9.06 -7.71 9.83
C ARG A 208 -7.60 -7.27 9.79
N THR A 209 -7.20 -6.67 8.67
CA THR A 209 -5.78 -6.51 8.34
C THR A 209 -5.49 -5.10 7.88
N LEU A 210 -4.32 -4.58 8.26
CA LEU A 210 -3.74 -3.41 7.61
C LEU A 210 -2.54 -3.82 6.76
N TYR A 211 -2.36 -3.11 5.66
CA TYR A 211 -1.18 -3.14 4.80
C TYR A 211 -0.69 -1.71 4.60
N ILE A 212 0.62 -1.49 4.76
CA ILE A 212 1.28 -0.24 4.37
C ILE A 212 2.50 -0.60 3.53
N GLY A 213 2.68 0.04 2.39
CA GLY A 213 3.83 -0.19 1.54
C GLY A 213 4.30 1.05 0.80
N THR A 214 5.31 0.85 -0.03
CA THR A 214 5.94 1.92 -0.82
C THR A 214 5.42 2.00 -2.25
N SER A 215 4.70 0.98 -2.71
CA SER A 215 4.34 0.77 -4.11
C SER A 215 3.03 1.45 -4.50
N ASN A 216 3.05 2.30 -5.54
CA ASN A 216 1.80 2.73 -6.19
C ASN A 216 1.10 1.52 -6.84
N TRP A 217 -0.20 1.64 -7.08
CA TRP A 217 -1.01 0.52 -7.56
C TRP A 217 -1.02 0.49 -9.08
N SER A 218 0.13 0.22 -9.68
CA SER A 218 0.31 -0.03 -11.11
C SER A 218 1.31 -1.16 -11.33
N GLY A 219 1.23 -1.83 -12.47
CA GLY A 219 1.95 -3.10 -12.68
C GLY A 219 3.47 -2.93 -12.67
N ASP A 220 3.99 -1.78 -13.08
CA ASP A 220 5.42 -1.46 -13.04
C ASP A 220 5.98 -1.46 -11.61
N TYR A 221 5.20 -1.04 -10.61
CA TYR A 221 5.67 -1.04 -9.22
C TYR A 221 5.86 -2.44 -8.63
N PHE A 222 5.02 -3.40 -9.04
CA PHE A 222 5.11 -4.77 -8.54
C PHE A 222 6.06 -5.64 -9.36
N LEU A 223 6.21 -5.36 -10.65
CA LEU A 223 7.00 -6.18 -11.56
C LEU A 223 8.42 -5.69 -11.76
N ASN A 224 8.65 -4.37 -11.65
CA ASN A 224 9.90 -3.74 -12.09
C ASN A 224 10.54 -2.80 -11.04
N THR A 225 9.79 -2.36 -10.02
CA THR A 225 10.28 -1.40 -9.03
C THR A 225 10.53 -2.06 -7.68
N GLY A 226 11.65 -1.70 -7.04
CA GLY A 226 11.96 -2.10 -5.68
C GLY A 226 10.96 -1.51 -4.69
N GLY A 227 10.23 -2.37 -3.99
CA GLY A 227 9.23 -1.97 -3.01
C GLY A 227 9.24 -2.86 -1.78
N ALA A 228 8.71 -2.33 -0.68
CA ALA A 228 8.52 -3.08 0.57
C ALA A 228 7.20 -2.69 1.22
N GLY A 229 6.63 -3.65 1.95
CA GLY A 229 5.42 -3.43 2.72
C GLY A 229 5.42 -4.20 4.02
N ILE A 230 4.48 -3.84 4.89
CA ILE A 230 4.19 -4.50 6.15
C ILE A 230 2.72 -4.86 6.18
N VAL A 231 2.44 -6.10 6.57
CA VAL A 231 1.08 -6.60 6.83
C VAL A 231 0.96 -6.88 8.32
N ILE A 232 -0.10 -6.36 8.94
CA ILE A 232 -0.42 -6.59 10.36
C ILE A 232 -1.87 -7.05 10.45
N ASN A 233 -2.06 -8.23 11.01
CA ASN A 233 -3.37 -8.82 11.30
C ASN A 233 -3.47 -9.06 12.81
N TYR A 234 -4.48 -8.48 13.45
CA TYR A 234 -4.70 -8.62 14.88
C TYR A 234 -5.59 -9.84 15.16
N GLU A 235 -5.30 -10.56 16.25
CA GLU A 235 -6.15 -11.69 16.67
C GLU A 235 -7.49 -11.22 17.22
N ASP A 236 -7.51 -9.99 17.78
CA ASP A 236 -8.68 -9.33 18.30
C ASP A 236 -8.58 -7.81 18.04
N ASP A 237 -9.72 -7.20 17.76
CA ASP A 237 -9.84 -5.75 17.62
C ASP A 237 -10.35 -5.18 18.95
N THR A 238 -9.58 -5.31 20.02
CA THR A 238 -9.90 -4.74 21.34
C THR A 238 -9.02 -3.54 21.66
N ILE A 239 -9.33 -2.83 22.76
CA ILE A 239 -8.40 -1.85 23.32
C ILE A 239 -7.39 -2.65 24.14
N GLY A 240 -6.10 -2.46 23.84
CA GLY A 240 -5.05 -3.23 24.49
C GLY A 240 -4.89 -2.84 25.95
N SER A 241 -4.10 -3.63 26.68
CA SER A 241 -3.78 -3.34 28.09
C SER A 241 -3.04 -2.01 28.28
N SER A 242 -2.45 -1.44 27.22
CA SER A 242 -1.86 -0.09 27.22
C SER A 242 -2.89 1.04 27.11
N GLY A 243 -4.17 0.73 26.89
CA GLY A 243 -5.22 1.72 26.62
C GLY A 243 -5.23 2.23 25.17
N GLU A 244 -4.32 1.77 24.32
CA GLU A 244 -4.24 2.16 22.91
C GLU A 244 -5.05 1.22 22.01
N ALA A 245 -5.62 1.78 20.94
CA ALA A 245 -6.29 1.01 19.90
C ALA A 245 -5.28 0.27 19.02
N THR A 246 -5.73 -0.80 18.35
CA THR A 246 -4.95 -1.50 17.31
C THR A 246 -4.46 -0.50 16.24
N LEU A 247 -3.28 -0.73 15.68
CA LEU A 247 -2.81 0.06 14.53
C LEU A 247 -3.78 -0.01 13.35
N ARG A 248 -4.55 -1.10 13.23
CA ARG A 248 -5.60 -1.28 12.22
C ARG A 248 -6.70 -0.24 12.39
N ARG A 249 -7.20 -0.07 13.62
CA ARG A 249 -8.18 0.98 13.96
C ARG A 249 -7.63 2.37 13.74
N GLN A 250 -6.42 2.65 14.20
CA GLN A 250 -5.80 3.95 14.00
C GLN A 250 -5.71 4.30 12.49
N LEU A 251 -5.34 3.33 11.65
CA LEU A 251 -5.29 3.53 10.20
C LEU A 251 -6.68 3.70 9.58
N GLN A 252 -7.68 2.94 10.04
CA GLN A 252 -9.08 3.11 9.64
C GLN A 252 -9.60 4.51 10.02
N ASP A 253 -9.31 5.00 11.22
CA ASP A 253 -9.73 6.32 11.67
C ASP A 253 -9.08 7.44 10.85
N ILE A 254 -7.80 7.27 10.49
CA ILE A 254 -7.11 8.18 9.58
C ILE A 254 -7.76 8.15 8.19
N PHE A 255 -8.10 6.97 7.66
CA PHE A 255 -8.81 6.85 6.40
C PHE A 255 -10.14 7.60 6.46
N HIS A 256 -10.96 7.38 7.50
CA HIS A 256 -12.24 8.07 7.65
C HIS A 256 -12.09 9.59 7.80
N ARG A 257 -11.08 10.05 8.55
CA ARG A 257 -10.76 11.48 8.65
C ARG A 257 -10.49 12.08 7.27
N ASP A 258 -9.62 11.43 6.50
CA ASP A 258 -9.21 11.92 5.19
C ASP A 258 -10.38 11.83 4.19
N TRP A 259 -11.10 10.69 4.17
CA TRP A 259 -12.26 10.43 3.32
C TRP A 259 -13.41 11.42 3.52
N ASN A 260 -13.66 11.85 4.77
CA ASN A 260 -14.74 12.78 5.11
C ASN A 260 -14.26 14.23 5.20
N SER A 261 -12.99 14.51 4.86
CA SER A 261 -12.47 15.88 4.89
C SER A 261 -12.99 16.73 3.72
N ALA A 262 -12.97 18.05 3.91
CA ALA A 262 -13.23 19.03 2.86
C ALA A 262 -12.17 19.04 1.73
N TYR A 263 -11.13 18.22 1.86
CA TYR A 263 -10.05 18.06 0.88
C TYR A 263 -10.29 16.88 -0.06
N THR A 264 -11.50 16.30 -0.02
CA THR A 264 -11.90 15.24 -0.92
C THR A 264 -13.01 15.69 -1.83
N ASP A 265 -12.85 15.36 -3.11
CA ASP A 265 -13.88 15.53 -4.12
C ASP A 265 -14.46 14.15 -4.41
N GLU A 266 -15.78 14.01 -4.27
CA GLU A 266 -16.46 12.84 -4.78
C GLU A 266 -16.43 12.89 -6.30
N LEU A 267 -15.93 11.80 -6.87
CA LEU A 267 -15.83 11.61 -8.31
C LEU A 267 -17.24 11.42 -8.86
#